data_AF-A0A965XLQ6-F1
#
_entry.id   AF-A0A965XLQ6-F1
#
_cell.length_a   1.000
_cell.length_b   1.000
_cell.length_c   1.000
_cell.angle_alpha   90.00
_cell.angle_beta   90.00
_cell.angle_gamma   90.00
#
_symmetry.space_group_name_H-M   'P 1'
#
loop_
_entity.id
_entity.type
_entity.pdbx_description
1 polymer ?
#
loop_
_entity_poly.entity_id
_entity_poly.type
_entity_poly.pdbx_seq_one_letter_code
_entity_poly.pdbx_strand_id
1 'polypeptide(L)'
;MNELFKSLGNNKDSFIIIGIFLTFLMSAFSLYFSIKNNKAVQYVNTITKSRIEWLENLRTTMSEFISKTNIFYNVYYKKDYVKSDIHLSRCKELASKLEMMLNCCDEKDKEIIEITNDILANYSDYLDDVHNCKTNAKGFFEETPTMQQNKNSVISGQQELMKKVQIYLKCEWNRVKYESTGKKYHATLQEFDYEEIRKKVDSSTYKVNHWKRFSLETRANVSDFFNSPKTILLLLILIIFIFAALYFHTNP
;
A
#
# COMPACT_ATOMS: atom_id res chain seq x y z
N MET A 1 -42.76 43.67 13.47
CA MET A 1 -41.67 44.18 12.60
C MET A 1 -41.14 45.54 13.09
N ASN A 2 -41.99 46.54 13.36
CA ASN A 2 -41.52 47.85 13.84
C ASN A 2 -40.87 47.85 15.24
N GLU A 3 -41.25 46.94 16.15
CA GLU A 3 -40.59 46.83 17.47
C GLU A 3 -39.23 46.13 17.43
N LEU A 4 -39.07 45.11 16.57
CA LEU A 4 -37.77 44.50 16.27
C LEU A 4 -36.78 45.54 15.73
N PHE A 5 -37.22 46.39 14.79
CA PHE A 5 -36.39 47.48 14.27
C PHE A 5 -36.10 48.57 15.32
N LYS A 6 -36.99 48.80 16.28
CA LYS A 6 -36.78 49.74 17.40
C LYS A 6 -35.78 49.20 18.43
N SER A 7 -35.82 47.91 18.77
CA SER A 7 -34.83 47.28 19.67
C SER A 7 -33.46 47.11 19.00
N LEU A 8 -33.43 46.84 17.69
CA LEU A 8 -32.23 46.88 16.85
C LEU A 8 -31.58 48.29 16.84
N GLY A 9 -32.39 49.34 16.93
CA GLY A 9 -31.93 50.74 16.93
C GLY A 9 -31.21 51.18 18.20
N ASN A 10 -31.61 50.66 19.37
CA ASN A 10 -31.01 51.04 20.67
C ASN A 10 -29.68 50.33 20.97
N ASN A 11 -29.43 49.16 20.37
CA ASN A 11 -28.23 48.35 20.63
C ASN A 11 -27.30 48.24 19.41
N LYS A 12 -27.32 49.21 18.50
CA LYS A 12 -26.53 49.20 17.24
C LYS A 12 -25.04 48.87 17.46
N ASP A 13 -24.43 49.45 18.49
CA ASP A 13 -23.02 49.22 18.80
C ASP A 13 -22.76 47.77 19.25
N SER A 14 -23.71 47.16 19.96
CA SER A 14 -23.61 45.75 20.35
C SER A 14 -23.65 44.81 19.14
N PHE A 15 -24.49 45.10 18.14
CA PHE A 15 -24.53 44.31 16.90
C PHE A 15 -23.24 44.45 16.07
N ILE A 16 -22.65 45.64 16.02
CA ILE A 16 -21.36 45.87 15.34
C ILE A 16 -20.25 45.07 16.04
N ILE A 17 -20.18 45.11 17.37
CA ILE A 17 -19.19 44.35 18.15
C ILE A 17 -19.37 42.84 17.94
N ILE A 18 -20.61 42.34 17.95
CA ILE A 18 -20.91 40.93 17.66
C ILE A 18 -20.46 40.55 16.25
N GLY A 19 -20.69 41.41 15.25
CA GLY A 19 -20.27 41.18 13.86
C GLY A 19 -18.74 41.12 13.70
N ILE A 20 -18.01 42.02 14.37
CA ILE A 20 -16.54 42.02 14.40
C ILE A 20 -16.03 40.73 15.05
N PHE A 21 -16.60 40.35 16.20
CA PHE A 21 -16.22 39.14 16.91
C PHE A 21 -16.49 37.87 16.09
N LEU A 22 -17.64 37.79 15.41
CA LEU A 22 -17.97 36.68 14.52
C LEU A 22 -17.00 36.57 13.34
N THR A 23 -16.65 37.70 12.72
CA THR A 23 -15.68 37.75 11.62
C THR A 23 -14.29 37.30 12.09
N PHE A 24 -13.87 37.75 13.28
CA PHE A 24 -12.62 37.31 13.89
C PHE A 24 -12.61 35.80 14.15
N LEU A 25 -13.67 35.26 14.75
CA LEU A 25 -13.80 33.83 14.98
C LEU A 25 -13.74 33.04 13.66
N MET A 26 -14.49 33.47 12.64
CA MET A 26 -14.50 32.78 11.35
C MET A 26 -13.12 32.78 10.67
N SER A 27 -12.38 33.88 10.79
CA SER A 27 -10.99 33.98 10.33
C SER A 27 -10.06 33.05 11.11
N ALA A 28 -10.14 33.04 12.44
CA ALA A 28 -9.37 32.15 13.30
C ALA A 28 -9.66 30.67 13.02
N PHE A 29 -10.93 30.31 12.84
CA PHE A 29 -11.34 28.96 12.44
C PHE A 29 -10.79 28.58 11.06
N SER A 30 -10.89 29.47 10.08
CA SER A 30 -10.38 29.23 8.73
C SER A 30 -8.88 29.00 8.73
N LEU A 31 -8.12 29.81 9.49
CA LEU A 31 -6.69 29.65 9.66
C LEU A 31 -6.35 28.33 10.36
N TYR A 32 -7.04 27.98 11.44
CA TYR A 32 -6.85 26.73 12.16
C TYR A 32 -7.05 25.50 11.25
N PHE A 33 -8.15 25.47 10.49
CA PHE A 33 -8.42 24.40 9.55
C PHE A 33 -7.39 24.35 8.41
N SER A 34 -6.95 25.50 7.90
CA SER A 34 -5.93 25.59 6.86
C SER A 34 -4.60 24.99 7.33
N ILE A 35 -4.12 25.38 8.52
CA ILE A 35 -2.86 24.85 9.09
C ILE A 35 -2.96 23.34 9.32
N LYS A 36 -4.06 22.86 9.89
CA LYS A 36 -4.25 21.42 10.17
C LYS A 36 -4.30 20.60 8.88
N ASN A 37 -5.05 21.06 7.88
CA ASN A 37 -5.13 20.38 6.58
C ASN A 37 -3.77 20.40 5.87
N ASN A 38 -3.03 21.51 5.92
CA ASN A 38 -1.72 21.60 5.28
C ASN A 38 -0.70 20.61 5.87
N LYS A 39 -0.66 20.46 7.21
CA LYS A 39 0.18 19.44 7.88
C LYS A 39 -0.21 18.02 7.46
N ALA A 40 -1.51 17.72 7.40
CA ALA A 40 -2.00 16.41 6.98
C ALA A 40 -1.63 16.11 5.52
N VAL A 41 -1.78 17.08 4.62
CA VAL A 41 -1.42 16.97 3.20
C VAL A 41 0.09 16.74 3.03
N GLN A 42 0.92 17.51 3.73
CA GLN A 42 2.37 17.31 3.70
C GLN A 42 2.78 15.92 4.19
N TYR A 43 2.20 15.47 5.30
CA TYR A 43 2.44 14.13 5.82
C TYR A 43 2.07 13.04 4.80
N VAL A 44 0.87 13.12 4.22
CA VAL A 44 0.43 12.17 3.18
C VAL A 44 1.37 12.19 1.99
N ASN A 45 1.79 13.36 1.52
CA ASN A 45 2.70 13.47 0.38
C ASN A 45 4.08 12.87 0.69
N THR A 46 4.64 13.10 1.87
CA THR A 46 5.91 12.51 2.30
C THR A 46 5.82 11.00 2.36
N ILE A 47 4.79 10.44 3.02
CA ILE A 47 4.60 8.99 3.12
C ILE A 47 4.36 8.35 1.75
N THR A 48 3.54 8.99 0.91
CA THR A 48 3.27 8.56 -0.46
C THR A 48 4.57 8.49 -1.25
N LYS A 49 5.43 9.51 -1.17
CA LYS A 49 6.74 9.52 -1.83
C LYS A 49 7.64 8.38 -1.35
N SER A 50 7.78 8.20 -0.04
CA SER A 50 8.59 7.11 0.53
C SER A 50 8.07 5.73 0.12
N ARG A 51 6.75 5.54 0.03
CA ARG A 51 6.18 4.26 -0.43
C ARG A 51 6.40 4.01 -1.92
N ILE A 52 6.29 5.04 -2.76
CA ILE A 52 6.61 4.90 -4.19
C ILE A 52 8.07 4.51 -4.37
N GLU A 53 8.98 5.13 -3.62
CA GLU A 53 10.41 4.80 -3.65
C GLU A 53 10.65 3.35 -3.15
N TRP A 54 10.02 2.95 -2.05
CA TRP A 54 10.08 1.57 -1.57
C TRP A 54 9.56 0.56 -2.61
N LEU A 55 8.42 0.84 -3.28
CA LEU A 55 7.89 -0.02 -4.34
C LEU A 55 8.85 -0.17 -5.52
N GLU A 56 9.54 0.90 -5.89
CA GLU A 56 10.54 0.88 -6.97
C GLU A 56 11.76 0.04 -6.59
N ASN A 57 12.23 0.20 -5.34
CA ASN A 57 13.34 -0.59 -4.80
C ASN A 57 12.99 -2.07 -4.69
N LEU A 58 11.76 -2.39 -4.27
CA LEU A 58 11.26 -3.76 -4.20
C LEU A 58 11.22 -4.40 -5.60
N ARG A 59 10.63 -3.70 -6.59
CA ARG A 59 10.57 -4.17 -7.97
C ARG A 59 11.97 -4.41 -8.54
N THR A 60 12.87 -3.44 -8.38
CA THR A 60 14.22 -3.52 -8.95
C THR A 60 15.04 -4.64 -8.31
N THR A 61 15.00 -4.76 -6.98
CA THR A 61 15.70 -5.84 -6.26
C THR A 61 15.14 -7.20 -6.65
N MET A 62 13.82 -7.33 -6.81
CA MET A 62 13.19 -8.58 -7.24
C MET A 62 13.60 -8.96 -8.67
N SER A 63 13.61 -8.00 -9.60
CA SER A 63 14.08 -8.22 -10.97
C SER A 63 15.55 -8.65 -11.00
N GLU A 64 16.41 -8.03 -10.18
CA GLU A 64 17.82 -8.43 -10.07
C GLU A 64 17.96 -9.84 -9.49
N PHE A 65 17.20 -10.18 -8.44
CA PHE A 65 17.19 -11.52 -7.85
C PHE A 65 16.81 -12.59 -8.88
N ILE A 66 15.68 -12.40 -9.59
CA ILE A 66 15.22 -13.34 -10.64
C ILE A 66 16.25 -13.45 -11.76
N SER A 67 16.90 -12.34 -12.15
CA SER A 67 17.94 -12.36 -13.16
C SER A 67 19.18 -13.15 -12.71
N LYS A 68 19.59 -13.02 -11.44
CA LYS A 68 20.77 -13.69 -10.88
C LYS A 68 20.54 -15.17 -10.59
N THR A 69 19.33 -15.56 -10.22
CA THR A 69 18.96 -16.97 -10.03
C THR A 69 18.57 -17.66 -11.35
N ASN A 70 18.67 -16.97 -12.48
CA ASN A 70 18.40 -17.55 -13.79
C ASN A 70 19.46 -18.60 -14.18
N ILE A 71 19.01 -19.85 -14.22
CA ILE A 71 19.86 -21.02 -14.45
C ILE A 71 20.51 -21.05 -15.84
N PHE A 72 19.92 -20.40 -16.84
CA PHE A 72 20.46 -20.42 -18.21
C PHE A 72 21.83 -19.74 -18.34
N TYR A 73 22.24 -18.95 -17.34
CA TYR A 73 23.57 -18.32 -17.29
C TYR A 73 24.60 -19.12 -16.48
N ASN A 74 24.28 -20.29 -15.92
CA ASN A 74 25.16 -20.94 -14.92
C ASN A 74 26.25 -21.87 -15.48
N VAL A 75 26.32 -22.08 -16.79
CA VAL A 75 27.35 -22.90 -17.44
C VAL A 75 28.78 -22.42 -17.11
N TYR A 76 28.94 -21.15 -16.72
CA TYR A 76 30.23 -20.51 -16.43
C TYR A 76 30.90 -20.96 -15.12
N TYR A 77 30.21 -21.69 -14.24
CA TYR A 77 30.74 -21.98 -12.90
C TYR A 77 31.39 -23.36 -12.75
N LYS A 78 31.41 -24.19 -13.78
CA LYS A 78 31.94 -25.57 -13.68
C LYS A 78 33.38 -25.59 -13.14
N LYS A 79 33.60 -26.30 -12.02
CA LYS A 79 34.90 -26.45 -11.33
C LYS A 79 35.49 -25.14 -10.79
N ASP A 80 34.73 -24.05 -10.80
CA ASP A 80 35.12 -22.75 -10.22
C ASP A 80 34.24 -22.45 -9.00
N TYR A 81 34.53 -23.16 -7.91
CA TYR A 81 33.82 -23.02 -6.64
C TYR A 81 33.87 -21.58 -6.11
N VAL A 82 34.99 -20.88 -6.32
CA VAL A 82 35.16 -19.50 -5.83
C VAL A 82 34.19 -18.56 -6.52
N LYS A 83 34.09 -18.59 -7.86
CA LYS A 83 33.14 -17.74 -8.57
C LYS A 83 31.68 -18.11 -8.27
N SER A 84 31.40 -19.41 -8.14
CA SER A 84 30.07 -19.89 -7.79
C SER A 84 29.63 -19.41 -6.40
N ASP A 85 30.50 -19.49 -5.40
CA ASP A 85 30.21 -19.07 -4.04
C ASP A 85 30.01 -17.55 -3.95
N ILE A 86 30.85 -16.76 -4.65
CA ILE A 86 30.66 -15.31 -4.77
C ILE A 86 29.29 -14.98 -5.39
N HIS A 87 28.90 -15.69 -6.46
CA HIS A 87 27.61 -15.48 -7.10
C HIS A 87 26.43 -15.89 -6.20
N LEU A 88 26.53 -17.03 -5.51
CA LEU A 88 25.53 -17.47 -4.55
C LEU A 88 25.41 -16.50 -3.37
N SER A 89 26.53 -15.98 -2.85
CA SER A 89 26.53 -14.95 -1.81
C SER A 89 25.80 -13.69 -2.27
N ARG A 90 25.94 -13.30 -3.54
CA ARG A 90 25.20 -12.15 -4.09
C ARG A 90 23.69 -12.43 -4.18
N CYS A 91 23.30 -13.66 -4.51
CA CYS A 91 21.90 -14.08 -4.49
C CYS A 91 21.32 -14.06 -3.05
N LYS A 92 22.10 -14.53 -2.06
CA LYS A 92 21.75 -14.47 -0.63
C LYS A 92 21.57 -13.04 -0.12
N GLU A 93 22.44 -12.12 -0.54
CA GLU A 93 22.33 -10.69 -0.22
C GLU A 93 21.03 -10.09 -0.78
N LEU A 94 20.69 -10.41 -2.03
CA LEU A 94 19.44 -9.95 -2.65
C LEU A 94 18.20 -10.52 -1.95
N ALA A 95 18.21 -11.82 -1.61
CA ALA A 95 17.13 -12.45 -0.85
C ALA A 95 16.96 -11.78 0.53
N SER A 96 18.05 -11.58 1.28
CA SER A 96 18.02 -10.90 2.58
C SER A 96 17.48 -9.46 2.46
N LYS A 97 17.86 -8.74 1.40
CA LYS A 97 17.35 -7.40 1.13
C LYS A 97 15.84 -7.41 0.84
N LEU A 98 15.34 -8.41 0.10
CA LEU A 98 13.90 -8.59 -0.13
C LEU A 98 13.17 -8.87 1.19
N GLU A 99 13.68 -9.75 2.03
CA GLU A 99 13.14 -10.05 3.35
C GLU A 99 13.04 -8.80 4.24
N MET A 100 14.06 -7.95 4.23
CA MET A 100 14.06 -6.70 5.00
C MET A 100 13.07 -5.65 4.48
N MET A 101 12.77 -5.67 3.18
CA MET A 101 11.79 -4.75 2.58
C MET A 101 10.35 -5.20 2.78
N LEU A 102 10.13 -6.49 2.99
CA LEU A 102 8.82 -7.10 3.19
C LEU A 102 8.50 -7.21 4.69
N ASN A 103 7.21 -7.17 5.03
CA ASN A 103 6.75 -7.23 6.42
C ASN A 103 6.62 -8.68 6.89
N CYS A 104 7.51 -9.11 7.79
CA CYS A 104 7.49 -10.46 8.37
C CYS A 104 6.19 -10.84 9.11
N CYS A 105 5.31 -9.89 9.42
CA CYS A 105 4.03 -10.15 10.09
C CYS A 105 2.84 -10.33 9.11
N ASP A 106 2.99 -9.94 7.84
CA ASP A 106 1.93 -10.07 6.84
C ASP A 106 2.01 -11.43 6.14
N GLU A 107 0.88 -12.14 6.03
CA GLU A 107 0.83 -13.47 5.42
C GLU A 107 1.24 -13.46 3.94
N LYS A 108 0.94 -12.39 3.21
CA LYS A 108 1.27 -12.27 1.77
C LYS A 108 2.76 -12.05 1.57
N ASP A 109 3.36 -11.27 2.47
CA ASP A 109 4.78 -10.98 2.47
C ASP A 109 5.58 -12.24 2.85
N LYS A 110 5.09 -13.02 3.82
CA LYS A 110 5.66 -14.34 4.16
C LYS A 110 5.65 -15.29 2.97
N GLU A 111 4.55 -15.37 2.22
CA GLU A 111 4.46 -16.23 1.04
C GLU A 111 5.53 -15.86 -0.01
N ILE A 112 5.76 -14.56 -0.24
CA ILE A 112 6.81 -14.08 -1.16
C ILE A 112 8.21 -14.45 -0.63
N ILE A 113 8.44 -14.31 0.67
CA ILE A 113 9.71 -14.66 1.32
C ILE A 113 9.98 -16.16 1.22
N GLU A 114 8.98 -17.00 1.52
CA GLU A 114 9.08 -18.46 1.43
C GLU A 114 9.47 -18.90 0.02
N ILE A 115 8.79 -18.40 -1.02
CA ILE A 115 9.14 -18.70 -2.41
C ILE A 115 10.56 -18.23 -2.75
N THR A 116 10.96 -17.06 -2.26
CA THR A 116 12.32 -16.52 -2.48
C THR A 116 13.39 -17.45 -1.87
N ASN A 117 13.15 -17.93 -0.66
CA ASN A 117 14.05 -18.85 0.04
C ASN A 117 14.08 -20.24 -0.60
N ASP A 118 12.94 -20.75 -1.07
CA ASP A 118 12.87 -22.01 -1.79
C ASP A 118 13.64 -21.95 -3.12
N ILE A 119 13.51 -20.86 -3.88
CA ILE A 119 14.30 -20.63 -5.09
C ILE A 119 15.79 -20.65 -4.76
N LEU A 120 16.20 -19.94 -3.71
CA LEU A 120 17.59 -19.84 -3.30
C LEU A 120 18.18 -21.18 -2.87
N ALA A 121 17.42 -21.98 -2.11
CA ALA A 121 17.83 -23.33 -1.71
C ALA A 121 18.00 -24.25 -2.92
N ASN A 122 16.97 -24.36 -3.77
CA ASN A 122 17.04 -25.18 -4.98
C ASN A 122 18.14 -24.71 -5.94
N TYR A 123 18.40 -23.40 -6.01
CA TYR A 123 19.48 -22.84 -6.82
C TYR A 123 20.86 -23.18 -6.27
N SER A 124 21.03 -23.17 -4.94
CA SER A 124 22.26 -23.62 -4.28
C SER A 124 22.53 -25.09 -4.61
N ASP A 125 21.53 -25.95 -4.42
CA ASP A 125 21.63 -27.39 -4.71
C ASP A 125 21.94 -27.64 -6.19
N TYR A 126 21.33 -26.86 -7.10
CA TYR A 126 21.64 -26.91 -8.52
C TYR A 126 23.10 -26.54 -8.82
N LEU A 127 23.64 -25.50 -8.19
CA LEU A 127 25.04 -25.11 -8.40
C LEU A 127 26.02 -26.19 -7.92
N ASP A 128 25.73 -26.81 -6.77
CA ASP A 128 26.53 -27.92 -6.24
C ASP A 128 26.48 -29.14 -7.18
N ASP A 129 25.31 -29.45 -7.76
CA ASP A 129 25.16 -30.49 -8.78
C ASP A 129 25.97 -30.15 -10.05
N VAL A 130 25.98 -28.89 -10.50
CA VAL A 130 26.75 -28.44 -11.68
C VAL A 130 28.26 -28.59 -11.45
N HIS A 131 28.77 -28.37 -10.23
CA HIS A 131 30.18 -28.59 -9.93
C HIS A 131 30.58 -30.05 -10.03
N ASN A 132 29.70 -30.95 -9.59
CA ASN A 132 29.95 -32.38 -9.51
C ASN A 132 29.56 -33.15 -10.78
N CYS A 133 28.94 -32.50 -11.76
CA CYS A 133 28.45 -33.16 -12.96
C CYS A 133 29.59 -33.67 -13.87
N LYS A 134 29.35 -34.85 -14.45
CA LYS A 134 30.24 -35.43 -15.47
C LYS A 134 29.96 -34.77 -16.82
N THR A 135 30.99 -34.68 -17.65
CA THR A 135 30.84 -34.29 -19.06
C THR A 135 30.86 -35.52 -19.94
N ASN A 136 29.93 -35.60 -20.87
CA ASN A 136 29.93 -36.64 -21.89
C ASN A 136 31.13 -36.50 -22.83
N ALA A 137 31.36 -37.52 -23.68
CA ALA A 137 32.44 -37.54 -24.66
C ALA A 137 32.39 -36.38 -25.68
N LYS A 138 31.26 -35.67 -25.79
CA LYS A 138 31.06 -34.51 -26.67
C LYS A 138 31.27 -33.17 -25.94
N GLY A 139 31.62 -33.18 -24.65
CA GLY A 139 31.86 -31.99 -23.83
C GLY A 139 30.61 -31.35 -23.25
N PHE A 140 29.41 -31.92 -23.46
CA PHE A 140 28.18 -31.44 -22.83
C PHE A 140 28.01 -32.04 -21.43
N PHE A 141 27.34 -31.28 -20.55
CA PHE A 141 26.99 -31.72 -19.21
C PHE A 141 25.98 -32.87 -19.29
N GLU A 142 26.26 -33.94 -18.55
CA GLU A 142 25.25 -34.98 -18.29
C GLU A 142 24.42 -34.50 -17.10
N GLU A 143 23.23 -33.94 -17.40
CA GLU A 143 22.30 -33.50 -16.36
C GLU A 143 21.79 -34.73 -15.59
N THR A 144 22.00 -34.76 -14.27
CA THR A 144 21.39 -35.77 -13.41
C THR A 144 19.90 -35.50 -13.27
N PRO A 145 19.08 -36.52 -12.94
CA PRO A 145 17.66 -36.31 -12.65
C PRO A 145 17.42 -35.28 -11.54
N THR A 146 18.31 -35.22 -10.53
CA THR A 146 18.26 -34.23 -9.43
C THR A 146 18.49 -32.81 -9.95
N MET A 147 19.48 -32.62 -10.83
CA MET A 147 19.81 -31.32 -11.40
C MET A 147 18.66 -30.80 -12.28
N GLN A 148 18.02 -31.69 -13.03
CA GLN A 148 16.83 -31.35 -13.83
C GLN A 148 15.63 -31.00 -12.93
N GLN A 149 15.45 -31.70 -11.82
CA GLN A 149 14.41 -31.39 -10.84
C GLN A 149 14.63 -30.01 -10.21
N ASN A 150 15.82 -29.74 -9.66
CA ASN A 150 16.16 -28.45 -9.04
C ASN A 150 16.01 -27.30 -10.04
N LYS A 151 16.41 -27.53 -11.29
CA LYS A 151 16.22 -26.57 -12.39
C LYS A 151 14.76 -26.24 -12.64
N ASN A 152 13.90 -27.25 -12.71
CA ASN A 152 12.47 -27.05 -12.89
C ASN A 152 11.84 -26.36 -11.67
N SER A 153 12.27 -26.69 -10.46
CA SER A 153 11.83 -26.04 -9.21
C SER A 153 12.19 -24.55 -9.20
N VAL A 154 13.42 -24.18 -9.56
CA VAL A 154 13.83 -22.77 -9.66
C VAL A 154 13.03 -22.03 -10.72
N ILE A 155 12.85 -22.60 -11.92
CA ILE A 155 12.11 -21.95 -13.01
C ILE A 155 10.64 -21.72 -12.62
N SER A 156 9.99 -22.75 -12.07
CA SER A 156 8.59 -22.64 -11.62
C SER A 156 8.45 -21.66 -10.45
N GLY A 157 9.36 -21.73 -9.47
CA GLY A 157 9.42 -20.77 -8.36
C GLY A 157 9.60 -19.33 -8.84
N GLN A 158 10.49 -19.07 -9.80
CA GLN A 158 10.67 -17.74 -10.40
C GLN A 158 9.40 -17.20 -11.07
N GLN A 159 8.67 -18.06 -11.79
CA GLN A 159 7.39 -17.69 -12.41
C GLN A 159 6.32 -17.37 -11.37
N GLU A 160 6.24 -18.18 -10.32
CA GLU A 160 5.31 -17.97 -9.22
C GLU A 160 5.65 -16.69 -8.44
N LEU A 161 6.91 -16.49 -8.09
CA LEU A 161 7.42 -15.30 -7.43
C LEU A 161 7.09 -14.04 -8.22
N MET A 162 7.38 -14.04 -9.53
CA MET A 162 7.06 -12.93 -10.43
C MET A 162 5.56 -12.60 -10.37
N LYS A 163 4.70 -13.63 -10.45
CA LYS A 163 3.24 -13.46 -10.42
C LYS A 163 2.78 -12.84 -9.08
N LYS A 164 3.25 -13.38 -7.95
CA LYS A 164 2.89 -12.90 -6.61
C LYS A 164 3.33 -11.46 -6.39
N VAL A 165 4.56 -11.13 -6.77
CA VAL A 165 5.10 -9.78 -6.64
C VAL A 165 4.34 -8.80 -7.54
N GLN A 166 3.98 -9.17 -8.76
CA GLN A 166 3.18 -8.31 -9.63
C GLN A 166 1.81 -7.98 -9.03
N ILE A 167 1.13 -8.98 -8.46
CA ILE A 167 -0.14 -8.79 -7.75
C ILE A 167 0.08 -7.83 -6.58
N TYR A 168 1.07 -8.12 -5.74
CA TYR A 168 1.41 -7.32 -4.56
C TYR A 168 1.72 -5.86 -4.89
N LEU A 169 2.64 -5.62 -5.83
CA LEU A 169 3.00 -4.28 -6.30
C LEU A 169 1.78 -3.54 -6.84
N LYS A 170 0.86 -4.23 -7.53
CA LYS A 170 -0.36 -3.61 -8.05
C LYS A 170 -1.32 -3.21 -6.93
N CYS A 171 -1.46 -4.04 -5.89
CA CYS A 171 -2.27 -3.74 -4.71
C CYS A 171 -1.72 -2.52 -3.97
N GLU A 172 -0.43 -2.51 -3.66
CA GLU A 172 0.20 -1.39 -2.97
C GLU A 172 0.17 -0.11 -3.82
N TRP A 173 0.34 -0.20 -5.15
CA TRP A 173 0.15 0.94 -6.03
C TRP A 173 -1.29 1.50 -5.98
N ASN A 174 -2.30 0.63 -5.95
CA ASN A 174 -3.69 1.05 -5.82
C ASN A 174 -3.97 1.72 -4.47
N ARG A 175 -3.39 1.18 -3.40
CA ARG A 175 -3.43 1.77 -2.06
C ARG A 175 -2.80 3.16 -2.05
N VAL A 176 -1.60 3.32 -2.59
CA VAL A 176 -0.88 4.61 -2.67
C VAL A 176 -1.73 5.65 -3.40
N LYS A 177 -2.31 5.30 -4.56
CA LYS A 177 -3.24 6.21 -5.29
C LYS A 177 -4.48 6.56 -4.49
N TYR A 178 -5.01 5.63 -3.70
CA TYR A 178 -6.19 5.88 -2.90
C TYR A 178 -5.86 6.83 -1.75
N GLU A 179 -4.77 6.57 -1.02
CA GLU A 179 -4.34 7.37 0.12
C GLU A 179 -3.85 8.76 -0.30
N SER A 180 -3.28 8.92 -1.50
CA SER A 180 -2.90 10.24 -2.04
C SER A 180 -4.09 11.18 -2.23
N THR A 181 -5.33 10.66 -2.27
CA THR A 181 -6.55 11.50 -2.27
C THR A 181 -6.96 11.97 -0.87
N GLY A 182 -6.16 11.67 0.16
CA GLY A 182 -6.45 12.00 1.56
C GLY A 182 -7.43 11.03 2.24
N LYS A 183 -7.77 9.91 1.59
CA LYS A 183 -8.67 8.88 2.13
C LYS A 183 -7.88 7.79 2.85
N LYS A 184 -8.49 7.16 3.86
CA LYS A 184 -7.90 6.02 4.56
C LYS A 184 -8.18 4.73 3.78
N TYR A 185 -7.13 3.95 3.50
CA TYR A 185 -7.28 2.64 2.89
C TYR A 185 -7.54 1.60 3.98
N HIS A 186 -8.74 1.01 3.97
CA HIS A 186 -9.18 0.06 4.98
C HIS A 186 -8.74 -1.37 4.64
N ALA A 187 -8.40 -2.18 5.66
CA ALA A 187 -7.91 -3.54 5.46
C ALA A 187 -8.87 -4.44 4.66
N THR A 188 -10.18 -4.26 4.84
CA THR A 188 -11.20 -4.99 4.08
C THR A 188 -11.20 -4.64 2.58
N LEU A 189 -10.88 -3.39 2.24
CA LEU A 189 -10.74 -2.95 0.85
C LEU A 189 -9.43 -3.49 0.24
N GLN A 190 -8.35 -3.52 1.03
CA GLN A 190 -7.08 -4.11 0.62
C GLN A 190 -7.22 -5.60 0.28
N GLU A 191 -7.92 -6.35 1.13
CA GLU A 191 -8.14 -7.78 0.91
C GLU A 191 -9.00 -8.03 -0.34
N PHE A 192 -10.04 -7.23 -0.52
CA PHE A 192 -10.88 -7.29 -1.72
C PHE A 192 -10.09 -6.98 -3.00
N ASP A 193 -9.30 -5.90 -3.02
CA ASP A 193 -8.51 -5.51 -4.19
C ASP A 193 -7.45 -6.58 -4.52
N TYR A 194 -6.86 -7.22 -3.51
CA TYR A 194 -5.92 -8.33 -3.70
C TYR A 194 -6.57 -9.53 -4.40
N GLU A 195 -7.71 -9.99 -3.89
CA GLU A 195 -8.43 -11.11 -4.48
C GLU A 195 -8.96 -10.83 -5.88
N GLU A 196 -9.39 -9.59 -6.18
CA GLU A 196 -9.77 -9.20 -7.53
C GLU A 196 -8.58 -9.23 -8.50
N ILE A 197 -7.43 -8.70 -8.09
CA ILE A 197 -6.23 -8.70 -8.93
C ILE A 197 -5.76 -10.13 -9.17
N ARG A 198 -5.72 -10.97 -8.13
CA ARG A 198 -5.38 -12.39 -8.24
C ARG A 198 -6.25 -13.11 -9.27
N LYS A 199 -7.58 -12.98 -9.16
CA LYS A 199 -8.53 -13.58 -10.11
C LYS A 199 -8.35 -13.08 -11.53
N LYS A 200 -7.99 -11.80 -11.70
CA LYS A 200 -7.74 -11.22 -13.01
C LYS A 200 -6.45 -11.73 -13.65
N VAL A 201 -5.43 -12.03 -12.85
CA VAL A 201 -4.20 -12.66 -13.34
C VAL A 201 -4.47 -14.11 -13.73
N ASP A 202 -5.30 -14.82 -12.98
CA ASP A 202 -5.67 -16.22 -13.29
C ASP A 202 -6.64 -16.34 -14.48
N SER A 203 -7.49 -15.33 -14.70
CA SER A 203 -8.50 -15.32 -15.75
C SER A 203 -8.62 -13.94 -16.38
N SER A 204 -8.20 -13.84 -17.65
CA SER A 204 -8.32 -12.61 -18.44
C SER A 204 -9.77 -12.19 -18.70
N THR A 205 -10.74 -13.11 -18.56
CA THR A 205 -12.18 -12.87 -18.74
C THR A 205 -12.89 -12.47 -17.45
N TYR A 206 -12.18 -12.43 -16.31
CA TYR A 206 -12.76 -12.05 -15.03
C TYR A 206 -13.32 -10.62 -15.04
N LYS A 207 -14.56 -10.47 -14.62
CA LYS A 207 -15.23 -9.17 -14.46
C LYS A 207 -15.18 -8.70 -13.01
N VAL A 208 -14.70 -7.49 -12.83
CA VAL A 208 -14.60 -6.78 -11.54
C VAL A 208 -15.99 -6.57 -10.94
N ASN A 209 -16.13 -6.80 -9.64
CA ASN A 209 -17.37 -6.58 -8.92
C ASN A 209 -17.43 -5.15 -8.36
N HIS A 210 -17.80 -4.22 -9.24
CA HIS A 210 -17.90 -2.80 -8.91
C HIS A 210 -18.88 -2.52 -7.76
N TRP A 211 -19.98 -3.27 -7.66
CA TRP A 211 -20.98 -3.08 -6.60
C TRP A 211 -20.47 -3.49 -5.23
N LYS A 212 -19.70 -4.59 -5.15
CA LYS A 212 -19.08 -5.03 -3.89
C LYS A 212 -18.00 -4.04 -3.44
N ARG A 213 -17.20 -3.51 -4.38
CA ARG A 213 -16.24 -2.45 -4.08
C ARG A 213 -16.94 -1.20 -3.52
N PHE A 214 -17.98 -0.73 -4.23
CA PHE A 214 -18.73 0.44 -3.82
C PHE A 214 -19.32 0.28 -2.42
N SER A 215 -19.96 -0.86 -2.12
CA SER A 215 -20.56 -1.08 -0.80
C SER A 215 -19.54 -1.10 0.34
N LEU A 216 -18.34 -1.66 0.11
CA LEU A 216 -17.23 -1.61 1.07
C LEU A 216 -16.74 -0.19 1.29
N GLU A 217 -16.52 0.59 0.23
CA GLU A 217 -16.11 1.99 0.32
C GLU A 217 -17.17 2.85 1.03
N THR A 218 -18.46 2.66 0.73
CA THR A 218 -19.54 3.37 1.41
C THR A 218 -19.56 3.04 2.90
N ARG A 219 -19.48 1.76 3.27
CA ARG A 219 -19.50 1.32 4.68
C ARG A 219 -18.34 1.92 5.47
N ALA A 220 -17.14 1.93 4.88
CA ALA A 220 -15.96 2.53 5.47
C ALA A 220 -16.11 4.05 5.69
N ASN A 221 -16.57 4.77 4.66
CA ASN A 221 -16.77 6.22 4.74
C ASN A 221 -17.86 6.61 5.75
N VAL A 222 -18.94 5.83 5.85
CA VAL A 222 -20.00 6.04 6.84
C VAL A 222 -19.46 5.86 8.26
N SER A 223 -18.68 4.81 8.50
CA SER A 223 -17.97 4.59 9.77
C SER A 223 -17.08 5.77 10.16
N ASP A 224 -16.27 6.26 9.23
CA ASP A 224 -15.34 7.37 9.49
C ASP A 224 -16.08 8.70 9.70
N PHE A 225 -17.19 8.92 8.98
CA PHE A 225 -18.04 10.11 9.14
C PHE A 225 -18.62 10.19 10.55
N PHE A 226 -19.28 9.13 11.03
CA PHE A 226 -19.90 9.12 12.36
C PHE A 226 -18.90 9.32 13.49
N ASN A 227 -17.66 8.85 13.33
CA ASN A 227 -16.60 8.98 14.33
C ASN A 227 -15.76 10.26 14.18
N SER A 228 -16.09 11.16 13.25
CA SER A 228 -15.29 12.36 13.00
C SER A 228 -15.57 13.48 14.02
N PRO A 229 -14.58 14.29 14.41
CA PRO A 229 -14.82 15.49 15.21
C PRO A 229 -15.77 16.51 14.52
N LYS A 230 -15.88 16.44 13.19
CA LYS A 230 -16.75 17.32 12.39
C LYS A 230 -18.23 17.00 12.61
N THR A 231 -18.61 15.73 12.75
CA THR A 231 -20.00 15.37 13.05
C THR A 231 -20.40 15.79 14.45
N ILE A 232 -19.48 15.70 15.42
CA ILE A 232 -19.69 16.23 16.77
C ILE A 232 -19.91 17.75 16.73
N LEU A 233 -19.09 18.49 15.98
CA LEU A 233 -19.25 19.94 15.81
C LEU A 233 -20.58 20.30 15.13
N LEU A 234 -20.96 19.55 14.09
CA LEU A 234 -22.21 19.77 13.34
C LEU A 234 -23.43 19.49 14.24
N LEU A 235 -23.37 18.44 15.06
CA LEU A 235 -24.36 18.18 16.12
C LEU A 235 -24.41 19.33 17.14
N LEU A 236 -23.27 19.85 17.57
CA LEU A 236 -23.19 20.99 18.49
C LEU A 236 -23.81 22.25 17.91
N ILE A 237 -23.52 22.58 16.65
CA ILE A 237 -24.12 23.71 15.94
C ILE A 237 -25.64 23.51 15.82
N LEU A 238 -26.08 22.30 15.49
CA LEU A 238 -27.50 21.97 15.39
C LEU A 238 -28.21 22.15 16.74
N ILE A 239 -27.58 21.70 17.83
CA ILE A 239 -28.08 21.88 19.20
C ILE A 239 -28.17 23.37 19.54
N ILE A 240 -27.14 24.16 19.24
CA ILE A 240 -27.14 25.62 19.47
C ILE A 240 -28.28 26.28 18.69
N PHE A 241 -28.51 25.89 17.43
CA PHE A 241 -29.63 26.40 16.62
C PHE A 241 -30.99 26.04 17.24
N ILE A 242 -31.15 24.82 17.74
CA ILE A 242 -32.37 24.39 18.43
C ILE A 242 -32.60 25.20 19.70
N PHE A 243 -31.55 25.42 20.52
CA PHE A 243 -31.64 26.24 21.73
C PHE A 243 -31.96 27.71 21.43
N ALA A 244 -31.36 28.28 20.38
CA ALA A 244 -31.66 29.64 19.95
C ALA A 244 -33.13 29.76 19.50
N ALA A 245 -33.61 28.82 18.68
CA ALA A 245 -35.00 28.79 18.22
C ALA A 245 -36.00 28.66 19.40
N LEU A 246 -35.68 27.83 20.40
CA LEU A 246 -36.49 27.69 21.62
C LEU A 246 -36.49 28.98 22.46
N TYR A 247 -35.33 29.62 22.64
CA TYR A 247 -35.21 30.86 23.42
C TYR A 247 -36.04 32.01 22.82
N PHE A 248 -35.99 32.18 21.49
CA PHE A 248 -36.81 33.16 20.78
C PHE A 248 -38.31 32.86 20.84
N HIS A 249 -38.71 31.61 21.05
CA HIS A 249 -40.12 31.27 21.19
C HIS A 249 -40.65 31.53 22.61
N THR A 250 -39.79 31.48 23.62
CA THR A 250 -40.17 31.67 25.03
C THR A 250 -40.11 33.12 25.54
N ASN A 251 -39.36 34.01 24.88
CA ASN A 251 -39.27 35.42 25.24
C ASN A 251 -39.73 36.30 24.05
N PRO A 252 -41.02 36.66 23.98
CA PRO A 252 -41.57 37.55 22.96
C PRO A 252 -41.11 39.01 23.11
#